data_AF-A0A8S0GY96-F1
#
_entry.id   AF-A0A8S0GY96-F1
#
_cell.length_a   1.000
_cell.length_b   1.000
_cell.length_c   1.000
_cell.angle_alpha   90.00
_cell.angle_beta   90.00
_cell.angle_gamma   90.00
#
_symmetry.space_group_name_H-M   'P 1'
#
loop_
_entity.id
_entity.type
_entity.pdbx_description
1 polymer ?
#
loop_
_entity_poly.entity_id
_entity_poly.type
_entity_poly.pdbx_seq_one_letter_code
_entity_poly.pdbx_strand_id
1 'polypeptide(L)' 'MVDYAIDYVKASGATASKVFKLKTFTLQGLAQVELGRSQQIRELTTRRHYPGRHGVRLLVNGDPLATDHFDLLVP' A
#
# COMPACT_ATOMS: atom_id res chain seq x y z
N MET A 1 -5.18 -14.88 1.60
CA MET A 1 -4.46 -13.95 0.69
C MET A 1 -4.18 -12.68 1.45
N VAL A 2 -2.96 -12.14 1.38
CA VAL A 2 -2.61 -10.85 1.95
C VAL A 2 -2.08 -9.94 0.84
N ASP A 3 -2.67 -8.75 0.74
CA ASP A 3 -2.33 -7.69 -0.20
C ASP A 3 -2.13 -6.38 0.58
N TYR A 4 -1.61 -5.35 -0.09
CA TYR A 4 -1.62 -3.99 0.47
C TYR A 4 -2.02 -2.97 -0.60
N ALA A 5 -2.69 -1.91 -0.19
CA ALA A 5 -3.06 -0.80 -1.06
C ALA A 5 -2.29 0.45 -0.67
N ILE A 6 -1.89 1.24 -1.67
CA ILE A 6 -1.47 2.62 -1.48
C ILE A 6 -2.49 3.52 -2.16
N ASP A 7 -3.04 4.45 -1.40
CA ASP A 7 -3.97 5.48 -1.86
C ASP A 7 -3.15 6.69 -2.29
N TYR A 8 -2.70 6.65 -3.56
CA TYR A 8 -1.79 7.65 -4.11
C TYR A 8 -2.47 8.98 -4.32
N VAL A 9 -1.84 10.07 -3.87
CA VAL A 9 -2.25 11.44 -4.22
C VAL A 9 -2.08 11.66 -5.72
N LYS A 10 -3.10 12.24 -6.35
CA LYS A 10 -3.12 12.64 -7.77
C LYS A 10 -2.82 14.13 -7.91
N ALA A 11 -2.59 14.58 -9.14
CA ALA A 11 -2.42 16.00 -9.48
C ALA A 11 -3.54 16.90 -8.93
N SER A 12 -4.77 16.38 -8.85
CA SER A 12 -5.94 17.11 -8.34
C SER A 12 -6.03 17.18 -6.81
N GLY A 13 -5.08 16.60 -6.06
CA GLY A 13 -5.12 16.46 -4.60
C GLY A 13 -6.00 15.32 -4.09
N ALA A 14 -6.86 14.74 -4.94
CA ALA A 14 -7.63 13.54 -4.59
C ALA A 14 -6.72 12.30 -4.55
N THR A 15 -7.16 11.24 -3.87
CA THR A 15 -6.42 9.97 -3.83
C THR A 15 -7.00 8.94 -4.81
N ALA A 16 -6.17 7.97 -5.21
CA ALA A 16 -6.60 6.80 -5.96
C ALA A 16 -5.84 5.54 -5.51
N SER A 17 -6.57 4.48 -5.22
CA SER A 17 -6.00 3.23 -4.70
C SER A 17 -5.27 2.44 -5.78
N LYS A 18 -4.06 1.98 -5.45
CA LYS A 18 -3.39 0.89 -6.15
C LYS A 18 -3.17 -0.26 -5.19
N VAL A 19 -3.75 -1.41 -5.50
CA VAL A 19 -3.53 -2.67 -4.77
C VAL A 19 -2.31 -3.39 -5.35
N PHE A 20 -1.48 -3.92 -4.45
CA PHE A 20 -0.29 -4.71 -4.72
C PHE A 20 -0.38 -6.06 -4.00
N LYS A 21 0.13 -7.11 -4.65
CA LYS A 21 0.24 -8.42 -4.02
C LYS A 21 1.33 -8.40 -2.95
N LEU A 22 1.04 -8.96 -1.77
CA LEU A 22 2.05 -9.19 -0.72
C LEU A 22 2.42 -10.67 -0.64
N LYS A 23 1.48 -11.53 -0.24
CA LYS A 23 1.71 -12.97 -0.09
C LYS A 23 0.41 -13.77 -0.09
N THR A 24 0.45 -14.98 -0.67
CA THR A 24 -0.60 -15.99 -0.51
C THR A 24 -0.03 -17.20 0.19
N PHE A 25 -0.68 -17.64 1.27
CA PHE A 25 -0.26 -18.77 2.10
C PHE A 25 -1.44 -19.27 2.94
N THR A 26 -1.32 -20.49 3.45
CA THR A 26 -2.21 -21.04 4.48
C THR A 26 -1.59 -20.80 5.85
N LEU A 27 -2.33 -20.18 6.77
CA LEU A 27 -1.91 -20.00 8.15
C LEU A 27 -2.63 -21.05 9.02
N GLN A 28 -1.86 -21.84 9.76
CA GLN A 28 -2.43 -22.79 10.71
C GLN A 28 -3.06 -22.04 11.90
N GLY A 29 -3.98 -22.70 12.61
CA GLY A 29 -4.62 -22.12 13.78
C GLY A 29 -3.59 -21.66 14.82
N LEU A 30 -3.79 -20.45 15.36
CA LEU A 30 -2.92 -19.79 16.35
C LEU A 30 -1.48 -19.51 15.88
N ALA A 31 -1.11 -19.85 14.64
CA ALA A 31 0.20 -19.52 14.10
C ALA A 31 0.30 -18.02 13.80
N GLN A 32 1.53 -17.52 13.83
CA GLN A 32 1.86 -16.14 13.46
C GLN A 32 2.81 -16.14 12.27
N VAL A 33 2.79 -15.05 11.52
CA VAL A 33 3.65 -14.85 10.36
C VAL A 33 4.04 -13.38 10.30
N GLU A 34 5.33 -13.15 10.16
CA GLU A 34 5.85 -11.82 9.88
C GLU A 34 5.88 -11.59 8.37
N LEU A 35 5.40 -10.41 7.94
CA LEU A 35 5.36 -10.01 6.54
C LEU A 35 6.04 -8.65 6.41
N GLY A 36 6.90 -8.53 5.40
CA GLY A 36 7.59 -7.28 5.09
C GLY A 36 7.64 -7.02 3.60
N ARG A 37 7.59 -5.74 3.22
CA ARG A 37 7.75 -5.31 1.83
C ARG A 37 8.32 -3.90 1.78
N SER A 38 9.31 -3.70 0.93
CA SER A 38 9.78 -2.37 0.55
C SER A 38 9.16 -1.95 -0.77
N GLN A 39 8.53 -0.78 -0.78
CA GLN A 39 7.97 -0.15 -1.99
C GLN A 39 8.76 1.12 -2.27
N GLN A 40 9.41 1.18 -3.44
CA GLN A 40 10.11 2.38 -3.84
C GLN A 40 9.11 3.44 -4.31
N ILE A 41 9.19 4.62 -3.69
CA ILE A 41 8.49 5.83 -4.12
C ILE A 41 9.53 6.68 -4.85
N ARG A 42 9.51 6.60 -6.19
CA ARG A 42 10.37 7.37 -7.09
C ARG A 42 9.62 7.58 -8.40
N GLU A 43 9.95 8.67 -9.09
CA GLU A 43 9.41 8.91 -10.43
C GLU A 43 9.73 7.76 -11.39
N LEU A 44 8.69 7.28 -12.08
CA LEU A 44 8.78 6.31 -13.16
C LEU A 44 8.18 6.93 -14.41
N THR A 45 8.60 6.50 -15.60
CA THR A 45 8.02 6.95 -16.87
C THR A 45 6.51 6.70 -16.95
N THR A 46 6.00 5.72 -16.21
CA THR A 46 4.59 5.32 -16.17
C THR A 46 3.86 5.79 -14.91
N ARG A 47 4.55 6.41 -13.94
CA ARG A 47 3.93 6.84 -12.68
C ARG A 47 4.64 8.05 -12.11
N ARG A 48 3.91 9.16 -12.12
CA ARG A 48 4.22 10.38 -11.39
C ARG A 48 3.62 10.35 -9.99
N HIS A 49 4.40 10.79 -9.00
CA HIS A 49 3.98 10.97 -7.62
C HIS A 49 3.74 12.45 -7.35
N TYR A 50 2.80 12.73 -6.46
CA TYR A 50 2.45 14.10 -6.07
C TYR A 50 2.63 14.24 -4.57
N PRO A 51 3.13 15.39 -4.09
CA PRO A 51 3.25 15.65 -2.67
C PRO A 51 1.91 15.53 -1.94
N GLY A 52 1.96 15.15 -0.67
CA GLY A 52 0.80 15.01 0.20
C GLY A 52 0.76 13.68 0.93
N ARG A 53 -0.36 13.44 1.62
CA ARG A 53 -0.57 12.26 2.46
C ARG A 53 -1.06 11.07 1.63
N HIS A 54 -0.22 10.05 1.49
CA HIS A 54 -0.55 8.79 0.80
C HIS A 54 -0.96 7.76 1.84
N GLY A 55 -2.18 7.22 1.71
CA GLY A 55 -2.67 6.18 2.62
C GLY A 55 -2.07 4.82 2.29
N VAL A 56 -1.87 3.98 3.30
CA VAL A 56 -1.45 2.58 3.17
C VAL A 56 -2.46 1.70 3.90
N ARG A 57 -2.89 0.61 3.27
CA ARG A 57 -3.85 -0.33 3.87
C ARG A 57 -3.35 -1.76 3.72
N LEU A 58 -3.37 -2.52 4.82
CA LEU A 58 -3.18 -3.97 4.79
C LEU A 58 -4.53 -4.64 4.50
N LEU A 59 -4.57 -5.48 3.48
CA LEU A 59 -5.77 -6.21 3.06
C LEU A 59 -5.57 -7.70 3.29
N VAL A 60 -6.44 -8.35 4.06
CA VAL A 60 -6.47 -9.83 4.15
C VAL A 60 -7.79 -10.30 3.58
N ASN A 61 -7.69 -11.21 2.60
CA ASN A 61 -8.83 -11.74 1.84
C ASN A 61 -9.71 -10.64 1.19
N GLY A 62 -9.16 -9.46 0.95
CA GLY A 62 -9.86 -8.32 0.33
C GLY A 62 -10.26 -7.24 1.33
N ASP A 63 -10.33 -7.56 2.62
CA ASP A 63 -10.82 -6.65 3.65
C ASP A 63 -9.68 -5.87 4.33
N PRO A 64 -9.85 -4.56 4.58
CA PRO A 64 -8.88 -3.75 5.30
C PRO A 64 -8.82 -4.13 6.77
N LEU A 65 -7.64 -4.50 7.26
CA LEU A 65 -7.42 -4.86 8.66
C LEU A 65 -6.52 -3.89 9.41
N ALA A 66 -5.68 -3.15 8.69
CA ALA A 66 -4.85 -2.11 9.27
C ALA A 66 -4.65 -0.99 8.25
N THR A 67 -4.46 0.22 8.75
CA THR A 67 -4.22 1.40 7.95
C THR A 67 -3.09 2.21 8.54
N ASP A 68 -2.28 2.81 7.67
CA ASP A 68 -1.30 3.82 8.03
C ASP A 68 -1.12 4.80 6.86
N HIS A 69 -0.10 5.64 6.88
CA HIS A 69 0.19 6.63 5.86
C HIS A 69 1.66 7.04 5.84
N PHE A 70 2.06 7.69 4.76
CA PHE A 70 3.28 8.48 4.70
C PHE A 70 3.00 9.81 4.00
N ASP A 71 3.75 10.83 4.36
CA ASP A 71 3.73 12.12 3.68
C ASP A 71 4.87 12.18 2.67
N LEU A 72 4.54 12.44 1.40
CA LEU A 72 5.52 12.74 0.37
C LEU A 72 5.71 14.25 0.31
N LEU A 73 6.89 14.74 0.69
CA LEU A 73 7.19 16.17 0.69
C LEU A 73 7.59 16.68 -0.70
N VAL A 74 8.34 15.86 -1.43
CA VAL A 74 8.84 16.14 -2.78
C VAL A 74 8.81 14.86 -3.63
N PRO A 75 8.51 14.94 -4.94
CA PRO A 75 8.49 13.79 -5.84
C PRO A 75 9.87 13.17 -6.08
#